data_AF-A0A8C6DJD4-F1
#
_entry.id   AF-A0A8C6DJD4-F1
#
_cell.length_a   1.000
_cell.length_b   1.000
_cell.length_c   1.000
_cell.angle_alpha   90.00
_cell.angle_beta   90.00
_cell.angle_gamma   90.00
#
_symmetry.space_group_name_H-M   'P 1'
#
loop_
_entity.id
_entity.type
_entity.pdbx_description
1 polymer ?
#
loop_
_entity_poly.entity_id
_entity_poly.type
_entity_poly.pdbx_seq_one_letter_code
_entity_poly.pdbx_strand_id
1 'polypeptide(L)'
;GGFARPSGFRSHHVTSTKKRGPLRKAAAGSPEDDDRKVRRREKNRVAAQRSRKKQTQKADKLHEEYECLEQENTVLRREIGKLTEELKHLSEALKEHEKVCPLLLCPLNFVPLPRPDPVAGCLPR
;
A
#
# COMPACT_ATOMS: atom_id res chain seq x y z
N GLY A 1 18.65 3.75 -25.07
CA GLY A 1 18.29 4.05 -23.66
C GLY A 1 18.25 2.74 -22.89
N GLY A 2 19.22 2.52 -22.00
CA GLY A 2 19.26 1.33 -21.15
C GLY A 2 18.60 1.62 -19.81
N PHE A 3 17.63 0.80 -19.42
CA PHE A 3 17.02 0.89 -18.09
C PHE A 3 18.04 0.42 -17.04
N ALA A 4 18.40 1.31 -16.11
CA ALA A 4 19.24 0.99 -14.97
C ALA A 4 18.55 -0.06 -14.08
N ARG A 5 19.27 -1.12 -13.73
CA ARG A 5 18.78 -2.17 -12.82
C ARG A 5 18.85 -1.68 -11.37
N PRO A 6 17.80 -1.86 -10.55
CA PRO A 6 17.82 -1.43 -9.16
C PRO A 6 18.82 -2.26 -8.33
N SER A 7 19.59 -1.56 -7.49
CA SER A 7 20.56 -2.14 -6.55
C SER A 7 19.84 -2.86 -5.42
N GLY A 8 19.73 -4.19 -5.51
CA GLY A 8 19.11 -5.01 -4.46
C GLY A 8 18.51 -6.34 -4.93
N PHE A 9 18.44 -6.59 -6.24
CA PHE A 9 17.93 -7.87 -6.75
C PHE A 9 18.97 -8.98 -6.53
N ARG A 10 18.90 -9.69 -5.39
CA ARG A 10 19.59 -10.96 -5.21
C ARG A 10 19.07 -11.92 -6.29
N SER A 11 19.92 -12.22 -7.26
CA SER A 11 19.63 -13.20 -8.29
C SER A 11 19.53 -14.56 -7.62
N HIS A 12 18.31 -15.02 -7.34
CA HIS A 12 18.08 -16.42 -6.98
C HIS A 12 18.34 -17.23 -8.24
N HIS A 13 19.58 -17.73 -8.36
CA HIS A 13 19.95 -18.68 -9.40
C HIS A 13 19.11 -19.94 -9.16
N VAL A 14 18.00 -20.08 -9.88
CA VAL A 14 17.29 -21.36 -9.96
C VAL A 14 18.24 -22.29 -10.68
N THR A 15 19.00 -23.08 -9.93
CA THR A 15 19.71 -24.22 -10.48
C THR A 15 18.64 -25.17 -11.00
N SER A 16 18.42 -25.14 -12.30
CA SER A 16 17.64 -26.15 -13.00
C SER A 16 18.37 -27.47 -12.77
N THR A 17 18.02 -28.17 -11.69
CA THR A 17 18.40 -29.56 -11.49
C THR A 17 17.72 -30.35 -12.61
N LYS A 18 18.44 -30.49 -13.72
CA LYS A 18 18.10 -31.40 -14.80
C LYS A 18 18.31 -32.80 -14.23
N LYS A 19 17.37 -33.27 -13.40
CA LYS A 19 17.20 -34.67 -13.06
C LYS A 19 16.98 -35.37 -14.40
N ARG A 20 18.05 -35.92 -14.97
CA ARG A 20 17.98 -36.84 -16.09
C ARG A 20 17.19 -38.04 -15.56
N GLY A 21 15.88 -38.02 -15.76
CA GLY A 21 15.04 -39.19 -15.51
C GLY A 21 15.55 -40.36 -16.35
N PRO A 22 15.22 -41.61 -15.99
CA PRO A 22 15.70 -42.78 -16.69
C PRO A 22 15.41 -42.61 -18.18
N LEU A 23 16.39 -42.90 -19.03
CA LEU A 23 16.28 -42.90 -20.48
C LEU A 23 15.12 -43.83 -20.86
N ARG A 24 13.94 -43.24 -21.04
CA ARG A 24 12.74 -43.97 -21.47
C ARG A 24 13.05 -44.42 -22.88
N LYS A 25 13.21 -45.73 -23.06
CA LYS A 25 13.23 -46.41 -24.36
C LYS A 25 12.27 -45.67 -25.29
N ALA A 26 12.76 -45.27 -26.46
CA ALA A 26 11.93 -44.88 -27.59
C ALA A 26 11.15 -46.12 -28.06
N ALA A 27 10.23 -46.61 -27.23
CA ALA A 27 9.11 -47.37 -27.73
C ALA A 27 8.21 -46.31 -28.35
N ALA A 28 8.08 -46.36 -29.67
CA ALA A 28 7.04 -45.63 -30.38
C ALA A 28 5.73 -45.92 -29.63
N GLY A 29 5.20 -44.91 -28.94
CA GLY A 29 3.92 -45.02 -28.26
C GLY A 29 2.86 -45.28 -29.31
N SER A 30 1.85 -46.07 -28.95
CA SER A 30 0.66 -46.20 -29.80
C SER A 30 0.11 -44.79 -30.11
N PRO A 31 -0.57 -44.55 -31.25
CA PRO A 31 -1.22 -43.27 -31.53
C PRO A 31 -2.04 -42.71 -30.34
N GLU A 32 -2.62 -43.59 -29.51
CA GLU A 32 -3.34 -43.25 -28.27
C GLU A 32 -2.44 -42.61 -27.19
N ASP A 33 -1.16 -42.97 -27.10
CA ASP A 33 -0.19 -42.39 -26.16
C ASP A 33 0.19 -40.94 -26.55
N ASP A 34 0.26 -40.67 -27.86
CA ASP A 34 0.53 -39.33 -28.36
C ASP A 34 -0.66 -38.39 -28.12
N ASP A 35 -1.90 -38.87 -28.31
CA ASP A 35 -3.10 -38.12 -27.94
C ASP A 35 -3.14 -37.80 -26.44
N ARG A 36 -2.82 -38.78 -25.58
CA ARG A 36 -2.74 -38.56 -24.12
C ARG A 36 -1.70 -37.51 -23.75
N LYS A 37 -0.56 -37.50 -24.45
CA LYS A 37 0.52 -36.52 -24.25
C LYS A 37 0.12 -35.13 -24.72
N VAL A 38 -0.57 -35.00 -25.86
CA VAL A 38 -1.12 -33.74 -26.35
C VAL A 38 -2.14 -33.19 -25.35
N ARG A 39 -3.10 -34.01 -24.90
CA ARG A 39 -4.07 -33.62 -23.86
C ARG A 39 -3.40 -33.18 -22.56
N ARG A 40 -2.31 -33.84 -22.15
CA ARG A 40 -1.54 -33.44 -20.95
C ARG A 40 -0.85 -32.09 -21.14
N ARG A 41 -0.25 -31.85 -22.31
CA ARG A 41 0.40 -30.56 -22.64
C ARG A 41 -0.61 -29.42 -22.70
N GLU A 42 -1.79 -29.65 -23.28
CA GLU A 42 -2.87 -28.68 -23.31
C GLU A 42 -3.31 -28.30 -21.89
N LYS A 43 -3.61 -29.29 -21.03
CA LYS A 43 -3.98 -29.06 -19.62
C LYS A 43 -2.90 -28.26 -18.87
N ASN A 44 -1.63 -28.59 -19.06
CA ASN A 44 -0.54 -27.85 -18.43
C ASN A 44 -0.40 -26.43 -18.99
N ARG A 45 -0.59 -26.22 -20.29
CA ARG A 45 -0.57 -24.88 -20.91
C ARG A 45 -1.63 -23.97 -20.29
N VAL A 46 -2.88 -24.47 -20.18
CA VAL A 46 -3.98 -23.76 -19.54
C VAL A 46 -3.69 -23.50 -18.05
N ALA A 47 -3.17 -24.49 -17.33
CA ALA A 47 -2.82 -24.32 -15.92
C ALA A 47 -1.72 -23.26 -15.71
N ALA A 48 -0.68 -23.27 -16.55
CA ALA A 48 0.39 -22.28 -16.51
C ALA A 48 -0.13 -20.87 -16.86
N GLN A 49 -1.00 -20.74 -17.86
CA GLN A 49 -1.63 -19.48 -18.22
C GLN A 49 -2.51 -18.94 -17.08
N ARG A 50 -3.34 -19.78 -16.46
CA ARG A 50 -4.15 -19.41 -15.30
C ARG A 50 -3.29 -18.96 -14.11
N SER A 51 -2.19 -19.67 -13.85
CA SER A 51 -1.25 -19.31 -12.77
C SER A 51 -0.62 -17.95 -13.01
N ARG A 52 -0.09 -17.70 -14.21
CA ARG A 52 0.46 -16.39 -14.59
C ARG A 52 -0.60 -15.29 -14.47
N LYS A 53 -1.80 -15.51 -15.00
CA LYS A 53 -2.91 -14.54 -14.91
C LYS A 53 -3.25 -14.23 -13.45
N LYS A 54 -3.33 -15.25 -12.59
CA LYS A 54 -3.61 -15.06 -11.15
C LYS A 54 -2.51 -14.25 -10.46
N GLN A 55 -1.24 -14.46 -10.85
CA GLN A 55 -0.12 -13.69 -10.30
C GLN A 55 -0.15 -12.23 -10.75
N THR A 56 -0.38 -11.98 -12.05
CA THR A 56 -0.54 -10.62 -12.59
C THR A 56 -1.71 -9.90 -11.92
N GLN A 57 -2.89 -10.52 -11.87
CA GLN A 57 -4.06 -9.95 -11.19
C GLN A 57 -3.83 -9.64 -9.71
N LYS A 58 -3.00 -10.43 -9.01
CA LYS A 58 -2.66 -10.12 -7.62
C LYS A 58 -1.77 -8.87 -7.53
N ALA A 59 -0.81 -8.73 -8.44
CA ALA A 59 0.05 -7.54 -8.49
C ALA A 59 -0.77 -6.29 -8.85
N ASP A 60 -1.66 -6.40 -9.84
CA ASP A 60 -2.52 -5.30 -10.28
C ASP A 60 -3.41 -4.81 -9.12
N LYS A 61 -4.10 -5.73 -8.42
CA LYS A 61 -4.93 -5.39 -7.26
C LYS A 61 -4.15 -4.69 -6.15
N LEU A 62 -2.96 -5.19 -5.83
CA LEU A 62 -2.12 -4.56 -4.81
C LEU A 62 -1.69 -3.16 -5.23
N HIS A 63 -1.46 -2.93 -6.53
CA HIS A 63 -1.11 -1.62 -7.05
C HIS A 63 -2.30 -0.67 -7.00
N GLU A 64 -3.48 -1.10 -7.44
CA GLU A 64 -4.73 -0.34 -7.34
C GLU A 64 -5.03 0.06 -5.88
N GLU A 65 -4.95 -0.89 -4.94
CA GLU A 65 -5.14 -0.61 -3.51
C GLU A 65 -4.12 0.40 -2.97
N TYR A 66 -2.85 0.27 -3.37
CA TYR A 66 -1.81 1.23 -2.98
C TYR A 66 -2.11 2.63 -3.51
N GLU A 67 -2.48 2.77 -4.78
CA GLU A 67 -2.80 4.07 -5.37
C GLU A 67 -4.02 4.72 -4.72
N CYS A 68 -5.06 3.94 -4.42
CA CYS A 68 -6.22 4.43 -3.67
C CYS A 68 -5.81 4.96 -2.29
N LEU A 69 -5.01 4.20 -1.54
CA LEU A 69 -4.53 4.61 -0.22
C LEU A 69 -3.64 5.86 -0.28
N GLU A 70 -2.76 5.98 -1.27
CA GLU A 70 -1.94 7.19 -1.47
C GLU A 70 -2.81 8.41 -1.75
N GLN A 71 -3.83 8.28 -2.60
CA GLN A 71 -4.78 9.36 -2.87
C GLN A 71 -5.51 9.79 -1.60
N GLU A 72 -6.10 8.85 -0.86
CA GLU A 72 -6.76 9.13 0.43
C GLU A 72 -5.80 9.79 1.42
N ASN A 73 -4.57 9.30 1.52
CA ASN A 73 -3.54 9.87 2.38
C ASN A 73 -3.24 11.34 2.00
N THR A 74 -3.14 11.63 0.70
CA THR A 74 -2.90 13.01 0.25
C THR A 74 -4.07 13.93 0.58
N VAL A 75 -5.31 13.46 0.46
CA VAL A 75 -6.51 14.23 0.82
C VAL A 75 -6.53 14.51 2.32
N LEU A 76 -6.30 13.49 3.14
CA LEU A 76 -6.27 13.64 4.60
C LEU A 76 -5.16 14.58 5.05
N ARG A 77 -3.96 14.50 4.47
CA ARG A 77 -2.85 15.43 4.78
C ARG A 77 -3.21 16.88 4.44
N ARG A 78 -3.89 17.13 3.33
CA ARG A 78 -4.37 18.48 2.97
C ARG A 78 -5.39 18.97 3.99
N GLU A 79 -6.32 18.12 4.40
CA GLU A 79 -7.35 18.48 5.37
C GLU A 79 -6.75 18.79 6.75
N ILE A 80 -5.79 17.97 7.20
CA ILE A 80 -5.00 18.26 8.41
C ILE A 80 -4.33 19.63 8.29
N GLY A 81 -3.73 19.95 7.14
CA GLY A 81 -3.10 21.25 6.89
C GLY A 81 -4.09 22.41 7.06
N LYS A 82 -5.24 22.33 6.38
CA LYS A 82 -6.30 23.35 6.48
C LYS A 82 -6.80 23.55 7.91
N LEU A 83 -7.15 22.47 8.60
CA LEU A 83 -7.65 22.53 9.97
C LEU A 83 -6.59 23.09 10.93
N THR A 84 -5.31 22.78 10.70
CA THR A 84 -4.20 23.34 11.47
C THR A 84 -4.08 24.85 11.28
N GLU A 85 -4.21 25.32 10.04
CA GLU A 85 -4.21 26.76 9.71
C GLU A 85 -5.41 27.47 10.33
N GLU A 86 -6.60 26.89 10.25
CA GLU A 86 -7.81 27.42 10.89
C GLU A 86 -7.68 27.51 12.41
N LEU A 87 -7.18 26.45 13.06
CA LEU A 87 -6.91 26.46 14.50
C LEU A 87 -5.93 27.55 14.89
N LYS A 88 -4.84 27.72 14.11
CA LYS A 88 -3.87 28.78 14.34
C LYS A 88 -4.52 30.16 14.21
N HIS A 89 -5.27 30.39 13.14
CA HIS A 89 -5.94 31.66 12.89
C HIS A 89 -6.92 32.02 14.01
N LEU A 90 -7.77 31.08 14.43
CA LEU A 90 -8.72 31.28 15.53
C LEU A 90 -8.01 31.51 16.87
N SER A 91 -6.91 30.79 17.11
CA SER A 91 -6.12 30.97 18.34
C SER A 91 -5.46 32.34 18.38
N GLU A 92 -4.94 32.84 17.26
CA GLU A 92 -4.38 34.19 17.14
C GLU A 92 -5.45 35.26 17.32
N ALA A 93 -6.62 35.10 16.68
CA ALA A 93 -7.75 36.01 16.83
C ALA A 93 -8.23 36.08 18.29
N LEU A 94 -8.32 34.93 18.96
CA LEU A 94 -8.68 34.88 20.38
C LEU A 94 -7.63 35.58 21.25
N LYS A 95 -6.34 35.29 21.03
CA LYS A 95 -5.24 35.93 21.77
C LYS A 95 -5.22 37.44 21.59
N GLU A 96 -5.57 37.95 20.41
CA GLU A 96 -5.70 39.38 20.18
C GLU A 96 -6.89 39.97 20.95
N HIS A 97 -8.03 39.28 20.93
CA HIS A 97 -9.20 39.69 21.71
C HIS A 97 -8.93 39.69 23.22
N GLU A 98 -8.20 38.70 23.75
CA GLU A 98 -7.87 38.61 25.17
C GLU A 98 -7.19 39.87 25.71
N LYS A 99 -6.37 40.56 24.89
CA LYS A 99 -5.68 41.80 25.25
C LYS A 99 -6.63 42.98 25.48
N VAL A 100 -7.80 42.96 24.86
CA VAL A 100 -8.80 44.05 24.90
C VAL A 100 -10.08 43.65 25.61
N CYS A 101 -10.19 42.39 26.05
CA CYS A 101 -11.38 41.83 26.67
C CYS A 101 -11.62 42.45 28.04
N PRO A 102 -12.69 43.26 28.23
CA PRO A 102 -12.97 43.90 29.51
C PRO A 102 -13.22 42.88 30.63
N LEU A 103 -13.70 41.67 30.27
CA LEU A 103 -13.95 40.59 31.22
C LEU A 103 -12.67 39.93 31.76
N LEU A 104 -11.57 39.94 30.99
CA LEU A 104 -10.27 39.43 31.42
C LEU A 104 -9.39 40.51 32.06
N LEU A 105 -9.63 41.78 31.70
CA LEU A 105 -8.95 42.94 32.26
C LEU A 105 -9.57 43.43 33.59
N CYS A 106 -10.75 42.93 33.97
CA CYS A 106 -11.38 43.25 35.26
C CYS A 106 -10.89 42.30 36.38
N PRO A 107 -10.36 42.81 37.50
CA PRO A 107 -9.77 41.97 38.56
C PRO A 107 -10.73 41.05 39.34
N LEU A 108 -12.04 41.14 39.13
CA LEU A 108 -13.02 40.54 40.04
C LEU A 108 -13.71 39.27 39.55
N ASN A 109 -13.44 38.79 38.34
CA ASN A 109 -13.96 37.51 37.90
C ASN A 109 -12.90 36.84 37.03
N PHE A 110 -12.28 35.77 37.51
CA PHE A 110 -11.83 34.59 36.77
C PHE A 110 -10.71 33.94 37.58
N VAL A 111 -11.08 32.87 38.30
CA VAL A 111 -10.12 31.84 38.70
C VAL A 111 -9.43 31.38 37.42
N PRO A 112 -8.08 31.34 37.34
CA PRO A 112 -7.40 30.80 36.16
C PRO A 112 -7.73 29.31 36.07
N LEU A 113 -8.73 28.95 35.27
CA LEU A 113 -8.92 27.56 34.87
C LEU A 113 -7.85 27.26 33.82
N PRO A 114 -6.98 26.27 34.03
CA PRO A 114 -6.07 25.82 32.99
C PRO A 114 -6.90 25.38 31.78
N ARG A 115 -6.70 26.03 30.64
CA ARG A 115 -7.37 25.66 29.38
C ARG A 115 -6.86 24.26 29.01
N PRO A 116 -7.72 23.22 28.90
CA PRO A 116 -7.28 21.91 28.48
C PRO A 116 -6.81 21.99 27.03
N ASP A 117 -5.59 21.52 26.80
CA ASP A 117 -4.93 21.50 25.50
C ASP A 117 -5.71 20.55 24.55
N PRO A 118 -6.25 21.03 23.41
CA PRO A 118 -7.12 20.20 22.56
C PRO A 118 -6.39 19.02 21.90
N VAL A 119 -5.06 18.95 21.98
CA VAL A 119 -4.23 17.92 21.32
C VAL A 119 -3.88 16.73 22.20
N ALA A 120 -4.24 16.70 23.49
CA ALA A 120 -3.85 15.62 24.39
C ALA A 120 -4.72 14.34 24.27
N GLY A 121 -5.81 14.36 23.49
CA GLY A 121 -6.88 13.35 23.57
C GLY A 121 -6.95 12.28 22.48
N CYS A 122 -6.26 12.41 21.35
CA CYS A 122 -6.56 11.58 20.17
C CYS A 122 -5.33 10.93 19.54
N LEU A 123 -4.80 9.88 20.16
CA LEU A 123 -4.06 8.83 19.45
C LEU A 123 -4.47 7.45 20.02
N PRO A 124 -5.24 6.63 19.28
CA PRO A 124 -5.39 5.23 19.63
C PRO A 124 -4.10 4.47 19.32
N ARG A 125 -3.83 3.48 20.17
CA ARG A 125 -2.63 2.64 20.21
C ARG A 125 -2.74 1.44 19.27
#